data_AF-A0A6G2VW22-F1
#
_entry.id   AF-A0A6G2VW22-F1
#
_cell.length_a   1.000
_cell.length_b   1.000
_cell.length_c   1.000
_cell.angle_alpha   90.00
_cell.angle_beta   90.00
_cell.angle_gamma   90.00
#
_symmetry.space_group_name_H-M   'P 1'
#
loop_
_entity.id
_entity.type
_entity.pdbx_description
1 polymer ?
#
loop_
_entity_poly.entity_id
_entity_poly.type
_entity_poly.pdbx_seq_one_letter_code
_entity_poly.pdbx_strand_id
1 'polypeptide(L)' 'NDPVFWLHHAFLDLQWYRWQRAHRNHRYLPAEPPRPGDAQHDRVVARHEKLPPWQETPDQLEDVSRIYRYA' A
#
# COMPACT_ATOMS: atom_id res chain seq x y z
N ASN A 1 8.10 15.15 -14.98
CA ASN A 1 8.61 16.03 -13.89
C ASN A 1 7.70 17.24 -13.72
N ASP A 2 6.40 17.02 -13.50
CA ASP A 2 5.44 18.08 -13.24
C ASP A 2 4.99 17.97 -11.78
N PRO A 3 4.98 19.05 -10.97
CA PRO A 3 4.49 19.04 -9.60
C PRO A 3 3.07 18.49 -9.43
N VAL A 4 2.22 18.58 -10.45
CA VAL A 4 0.86 18.03 -10.44
C VAL A 4 0.83 16.53 -10.13
N PHE A 5 1.91 15.81 -10.44
CA PHE A 5 2.09 14.40 -10.11
C PHE A 5 1.84 14.13 -8.62
N TRP A 6 2.40 14.97 -7.75
CA TRP A 6 2.28 14.79 -6.30
C TRP A 6 0.87 15.07 -5.78
N LEU A 7 0.20 16.09 -6.34
CA LEU A 7 -1.18 16.41 -5.98
C LEU A 7 -2.15 15.31 -6.44
N HIS A 8 -1.93 14.78 -7.64
CA HIS A 8 -2.71 13.65 -8.15
C HIS A 8 -2.54 12.41 -7.28
N HIS A 9 -1.29 12.06 -6.93
CA HIS A 9 -1.02 10.91 -6.07
C HIS A 9 -1.56 11.08 -4.64
N ALA A 10 -1.51 12.29 -4.07
CA ALA A 10 -2.15 12.56 -2.78
C ALA A 10 -3.67 12.33 -2.83
N PHE A 11 -4.32 12.67 -3.95
CA PHE A 11 -5.74 12.38 -4.13
C PHE A 11 -6.04 10.88 -4.25
N LEU A 12 -5.17 10.10 -4.89
CA LEU A 12 -5.30 8.64 -4.95
C LEU A 12 -5.13 8.00 -3.58
N ASP A 13 -4.18 8.47 -2.76
CA ASP A 13 -4.01 8.00 -1.39
C ASP A 13 -5.26 8.29 -0.53
N LEU A 14 -5.87 9.48 -0.70
CA LEU A 14 -7.16 9.80 -0.08
C LEU A 14 -8.27 8.81 -0.50
N GLN A 15 -8.31 8.36 -1.75
CA GLN A 15 -9.32 7.37 -2.16
C GLN A 15 -9.11 6.04 -1.43
N TRP A 16 -7.86 5.59 -1.28
CA TRP A 16 -7.54 4.38 -0.53
C TRP A 16 -7.93 4.51 0.95
N TYR A 17 -7.61 5.62 1.59
CA TYR A 17 -8.02 5.92 2.97
C TYR A 17 -9.55 5.86 3.15
N ARG A 18 -10.31 6.45 2.20
CA ARG A 18 -11.78 6.39 2.22
C ARG A 18 -12.30 4.95 2.04
N TRP A 19 -11.68 4.17 1.16
CA TRP A 19 -12.02 2.77 0.96
C TRP A 19 -11.80 1.96 2.25
N GLN A 20 -10.68 2.13 2.93
CA GLN A 20 -10.38 1.44 4.21
C GLN A 20 -11.39 1.82 5.30
N ARG A 21 -11.83 3.09 5.35
CA ARG A 21 -12.88 3.52 6.29
C ARG A 21 -14.21 2.82 6.04
N ALA A 22 -14.57 2.59 4.79
CA ALA A 22 -15.77 1.86 4.41
C ALA A 22 -15.64 0.34 4.62
N HIS A 23 -14.42 -0.20 4.54
CA HIS A 23 -14.14 -1.65 4.57
C HIS A 23 -13.19 -2.03 5.71
N ARG A 24 -13.60 -1.76 6.96
CA ARG A 24 -12.77 -1.93 8.17
C ARG A 24 -12.20 -3.33 8.40
N ASN A 25 -12.82 -4.35 7.80
CA ASN A 25 -12.47 -5.76 8.02
C ASN A 25 -11.53 -6.32 6.94
N HIS A 26 -11.11 -5.50 5.97
CA HIS A 26 -10.19 -5.91 4.91
C HIS A 26 -8.76 -5.43 5.20
N ARG A 27 -7.79 -6.22 4.75
CA ARG A 27 -6.36 -5.96 4.87
C ARG A 27 -5.68 -6.18 3.53
N TYR A 28 -4.52 -5.56 3.33
CA TYR A 28 -3.70 -5.71 2.12
C TYR A 28 -3.45 -7.19 1.76
N LEU A 29 -3.58 -7.55 0.49
CA LEU A 29 -3.28 -8.88 -0.01
C LEU A 29 -2.26 -8.78 -1.15
N PRO A 30 -1.36 -9.77 -1.31
CA PRO A 30 -1.35 -11.05 -0.59
C PRO A 30 -0.72 -10.94 0.81
N ALA A 31 -1.19 -11.74 1.77
CA ALA A 31 -0.65 -11.74 3.13
C ALA A 31 0.73 -12.43 3.21
N GLU A 32 0.92 -13.44 2.37
CA GLU A 32 2.13 -14.24 2.21
C GLU A 32 2.57 -14.18 0.74
N PRO A 33 3.86 -14.32 0.44
CA PRO A 33 4.35 -14.36 -0.94
C PRO A 33 3.67 -15.48 -1.75
N PRO A 34 3.48 -15.29 -3.07
CA PRO A 34 3.11 -16.39 -3.96
C PRO A 34 4.06 -17.58 -3.77
N ARG A 35 3.57 -18.80 -3.99
CA ARG A 35 4.37 -20.02 -3.77
C ARG A 35 5.50 -20.13 -4.80
N PRO A 36 6.61 -20.81 -4.47
CA PRO A 36 7.62 -21.18 -5.46
C PRO A 36 6.98 -21.94 -6.63
N GLY A 37 7.20 -21.47 -7.85
CA GLY A 37 6.60 -21.99 -9.08
C GLY A 37 5.40 -21.18 -9.61
N ASP A 38 4.89 -20.21 -8.84
CA ASP A 38 3.95 -19.21 -9.35
C ASP A 38 4.69 -18.16 -10.20
N ALA A 39 4.12 -17.78 -11.34
CA ALA A 39 4.69 -16.76 -12.22
C ALA A 39 4.78 -15.35 -11.59
N GLN A 40 4.08 -15.13 -10.47
CA GLN A 40 4.10 -13.90 -9.68
C GLN A 40 5.09 -13.95 -8.50
N HIS A 41 5.75 -15.09 -8.25
CA HIS A 41 6.79 -15.19 -7.22
C HIS A 41 7.88 -14.14 -7.48
N ASP A 42 8.30 -13.43 -6.43
CA ASP A 42 9.23 -12.28 -6.45
C ASP A 42 8.82 -11.07 -7.31
N ARG A 43 7.58 -11.04 -7.83
CA ARG A 43 7.04 -9.92 -8.63
C ARG A 43 5.97 -9.13 -7.90
N VAL A 44 5.45 -9.66 -6.81
CA VAL A 44 4.42 -9.06 -5.97
C VAL A 44 4.95 -9.02 -4.56
N VAL A 45 4.98 -7.83 -3.97
CA VAL A 45 5.38 -7.64 -2.57
C VAL A 45 4.23 -8.06 -1.66
N ALA A 46 4.46 -9.05 -0.82
CA ALA A 46 3.48 -9.48 0.17
C ALA A 46 3.36 -8.47 1.33
N ARG A 47 2.26 -8.55 2.09
CA ARG A 47 1.92 -7.61 3.17
C ARG A 47 3.07 -7.34 4.15
N HIS A 48 3.85 -8.37 4.48
CA HIS A 48 4.93 -8.30 5.46
C HIS A 48 6.32 -8.31 4.82
N GLU A 49 6.40 -8.24 3.49
CA GLU A 49 7.65 -8.16 2.76
C GLU A 49 8.10 -6.70 2.65
N LYS A 50 9.42 -6.48 2.70
CA LYS A 50 9.99 -5.12 2.59
C LYS A 50 9.79 -4.60 1.17
N LEU A 51 9.51 -3.31 1.04
CA LEU A 51 9.36 -2.59 -0.22
C LEU A 51 10.70 -1.97 -0.64
N PRO A 52 11.48 -2.57 -1.55
CA PRO A 52 12.76 -2.00 -1.94
C PRO A 52 12.55 -0.67 -2.69
N PRO A 53 13.47 0.31 -2.56
CA PRO A 53 14.72 0.28 -1.76
C PRO A 53 14.54 0.55 -0.26
N TRP A 54 13.31 0.73 0.20
CA TRP A 54 12.98 1.05 1.59
C TRP A 54 12.89 -0.22 2.46
N GLN A 55 12.86 -0.04 3.79
CA GLN A 55 12.81 -1.17 4.74
C GLN A 55 11.42 -1.39 5.34
N GLU A 56 10.45 -0.61 4.88
CA GLU A 56 9.06 -0.61 5.28
C GLU A 56 8.27 -1.70 4.55
N THR A 57 7.21 -2.20 5.18
CA THR A 57 6.29 -3.18 4.61
C THR A 57 4.94 -2.54 4.27
N PRO A 58 4.14 -3.15 3.36
CA PRO A 58 2.76 -2.69 3.15
C PRO A 58 1.93 -2.62 4.43
N ASP A 59 2.13 -3.54 5.39
CA ASP A 59 1.45 -3.51 6.70
C ASP A 59 1.72 -2.21 7.47
N GLN A 60 2.97 -1.74 7.46
CA GLN A 60 3.36 -0.52 8.16
C GLN A 60 2.82 0.76 7.50
N LEU A 61 2.56 0.71 6.19
CA LEU A 61 2.03 1.81 5.40
C LEU A 61 0.51 1.74 5.21
N GLU A 62 -0.14 0.67 5.67
CA GLU A 62 -1.59 0.51 5.51
C GLU A 62 -2.38 1.52 6.36
N ASP A 63 -1.88 1.89 7.55
CA ASP A 63 -2.48 2.92 8.39
C ASP A 63 -1.56 4.16 8.52
N VAL A 64 -1.65 5.04 7.52
CA VAL A 64 -0.96 6.34 7.50
C VAL A 64 -1.74 7.45 8.20
N SER A 65 -2.88 7.16 8.85
CA SER A 65 -3.72 8.19 9.49
C SER A 65 -3.04 8.92 10.65
N ARG A 66 -1.94 8.34 11.15
CA ARG A 66 -1.06 8.95 12.15
C ARG A 66 -0.09 9.99 11.58
N ILE A 67 0.16 9.95 10.28
CA ILE A 67 1.14 10.78 9.58
C ILE A 67 0.42 11.83 8.73
N TYR A 68 -0.63 11.43 8.00
CA TYR A 68 -1.39 12.32 7.13
C TYR A 68 -2.75 12.66 7.71
N ARG A 69 -3.17 13.91 7.45
CA ARG A 69 -4.56 14.33 7.67
C ARG A 69 -5.13 14.78 6.35
N TYR A 70 -6.20 14.10 5.94
CA TYR A 70 -7.00 14.48 4.80
C TYR A 70 -8.17 15.39 5.24
N ALA A 71 -8.48 16.38 4.40
CA ALA A 71 -9.58 17.32 4.62
C ALA A 71 -10.95 16.70 4.37
#